data_AF-A0A942RKT2-F1
#
_entry.id   AF-A0A942RKT2-F1
#
_cell.length_a   1.000
_cell.length_b   1.000
_cell.length_c   1.000
_cell.angle_alpha   90.00
_cell.angle_beta   90.00
_cell.angle_gamma   90.00
#
_symmetry.space_group_name_H-M   'P 1'
#
loop_
_entity.id
_entity.type
_entity.pdbx_description
1 polymer ?
#
loop_
_entity_poly.entity_id
_entity_poly.type
_entity_poly.pdbx_seq_one_letter_code
_entity_poly.pdbx_strand_id
1 'polypeptide(L)'
;FQDFSLNDLIKIIKNEPLLYEPGTSQEYSNSGYVVLGAVIEKITGKSYERNLTERIITPLKLKNMYYTKTDKEKQMQRAFGTDIDFEGKKKSRDDISNSTPAGGIYTCIDDLLKFSEAKMKSILPSRKKYGNGMFAGGTPFWNSTICYNGGNGYAFVVMTNTGNIADEIALRLNSIIKGKSYPPLELPFKMSLYKIIQENGFDYVKTNIEKLAEQAGLPYDDRFLNFFGYQFQNAGKREIALNLFKMNVELFPDVANTYDSLAEAYLNSGDKTNALKYYEMVLERDPENSRVRKVVQDLQSGK
;
A
#
# COMPACT_ATOMS: atom_id res chain seq x y z
N PHE A 1 -17.11 -6.12 4.61
CA PHE A 1 -16.41 -6.66 3.44
C PHE A 1 -16.83 -8.11 3.26
N GLN A 2 -17.14 -8.54 2.03
CA GLN A 2 -17.46 -9.93 1.76
C GLN A 2 -16.18 -10.77 1.81
N ASP A 3 -16.22 -11.91 2.49
CA ASP A 3 -15.11 -12.86 2.51
C ASP A 3 -15.14 -13.70 1.24
N PHE A 4 -14.17 -13.46 0.35
CA PHE A 4 -13.99 -14.28 -0.85
C PHE A 4 -13.22 -15.56 -0.49
N SER A 5 -13.77 -16.71 -0.87
CA SER A 5 -12.99 -17.95 -0.90
C SER A 5 -11.98 -17.91 -2.04
N LEU A 6 -11.00 -18.83 -2.02
CA LEU A 6 -10.05 -18.96 -3.13
C LEU A 6 -10.79 -19.20 -4.47
N ASN A 7 -11.85 -20.01 -4.45
CA ASN A 7 -12.66 -20.27 -5.65
C ASN A 7 -13.40 -19.02 -6.13
N ASP A 8 -13.87 -18.15 -5.24
CA ASP A 8 -14.54 -16.92 -5.65
C ASP A 8 -13.55 -15.95 -6.30
N LEU A 9 -12.33 -15.83 -5.75
CA LEU A 9 -11.27 -15.05 -6.37
C LEU A 9 -10.90 -15.58 -7.75
N ILE A 10 -10.79 -16.90 -7.92
CA ILE A 10 -10.50 -17.50 -9.24
C ILE A 10 -11.61 -17.22 -10.25
N LYS A 11 -12.89 -17.23 -9.84
CA LYS A 11 -14.01 -16.87 -10.73
C LYS A 11 -13.92 -15.43 -11.21
N ILE A 12 -13.49 -14.51 -10.34
CA ILE A 12 -13.26 -13.11 -10.70
C ILE A 12 -12.07 -13.03 -11.67
N ILE A 13 -10.91 -13.55 -11.27
CA ILE A 13 -9.66 -13.47 -12.04
C ILE A 13 -9.80 -14.05 -13.45
N LYS A 14 -10.54 -15.16 -13.62
CA LYS A 14 -10.73 -15.81 -14.92
C LYS A 14 -11.40 -14.90 -15.97
N ASN A 15 -12.20 -13.93 -15.52
CA ASN A 15 -12.96 -13.05 -16.42
C ASN A 15 -12.24 -11.73 -16.73
N GLU A 16 -11.07 -11.50 -16.14
CA GLU A 16 -10.26 -10.32 -16.41
C GLU A 16 -9.39 -10.52 -17.66
N PRO A 17 -9.21 -9.51 -18.51
CA PRO A 17 -8.29 -9.58 -19.64
C PRO A 17 -6.84 -9.67 -19.17
N LEU A 18 -6.00 -10.31 -19.97
CA LEU A 18 -4.55 -10.26 -19.77
C LEU A 18 -4.05 -8.84 -20.09
N LEU A 19 -3.12 -8.34 -19.27
CA LEU A 19 -2.48 -7.04 -19.53
C LEU A 19 -1.60 -7.07 -20.78
N TYR A 20 -1.00 -8.23 -21.08
CA TYR A 20 -0.15 -8.49 -22.23
C TYR A 20 0.00 -10.00 -22.43
N GLU A 21 0.53 -10.41 -23.57
CA GLU A 21 0.78 -11.83 -23.87
C GLU A 21 1.76 -12.46 -22.86
N PRO A 22 1.49 -13.68 -22.34
CA PRO A 22 2.37 -14.30 -21.35
C PRO A 22 3.82 -14.44 -21.85
N GLY A 23 4.77 -13.91 -21.08
CA GLY A 23 6.20 -13.98 -21.38
C GLY A 23 6.76 -12.81 -22.20
N THR A 24 5.93 -11.89 -22.70
CA THR A 24 6.39 -10.71 -23.46
C THR A 24 6.66 -9.49 -22.58
N SER A 25 6.12 -9.46 -21.35
CA SER A 25 6.38 -8.42 -20.35
C SER A 25 6.31 -8.98 -18.92
N GLN A 26 6.63 -8.14 -17.92
CA GLN A 26 6.64 -8.49 -16.49
C GLN A 26 6.01 -7.39 -15.65
N GLU A 27 5.07 -7.78 -14.79
CA GLU A 27 4.38 -6.91 -13.82
C GLU A 27 4.12 -7.71 -12.54
N TYR A 28 4.16 -7.01 -11.41
CA TYR A 28 3.82 -7.62 -10.13
C TYR A 28 2.31 -7.96 -10.08
N SER A 29 1.96 -9.17 -9.63
CA SER A 29 0.56 -9.62 -9.64
C SER A 29 0.20 -10.44 -8.41
N ASN A 30 -0.56 -9.83 -7.49
CA ASN A 30 -1.20 -10.56 -6.38
C ASN A 30 -2.14 -11.65 -6.92
N SER A 31 -2.93 -11.34 -7.96
CA SER A 31 -3.81 -12.32 -8.63
C SER A 31 -3.05 -13.53 -9.16
N GLY A 32 -1.83 -13.32 -9.68
CA GLY A 32 -0.95 -14.42 -10.09
C GLY A 32 -0.61 -15.36 -8.93
N TYR A 33 -0.28 -14.82 -7.75
CA TYR A 33 -0.04 -15.65 -6.56
C TYR A 33 -1.31 -16.35 -6.06
N VAL A 34 -2.49 -15.73 -6.18
CA VAL A 34 -3.77 -16.40 -5.90
C VAL A 34 -3.98 -17.61 -6.81
N VAL A 35 -3.70 -17.47 -8.12
CA VAL A 35 -3.75 -18.58 -9.08
C VAL A 35 -2.75 -19.68 -8.71
N LEU A 36 -1.52 -19.33 -8.30
CA LEU A 36 -0.55 -20.32 -7.82
C LEU A 36 -1.06 -21.10 -6.61
N GLY A 37 -1.71 -20.44 -5.66
CA GLY A 37 -2.36 -21.11 -4.54
C GLY A 37 -3.42 -22.11 -5.00
N ALA A 38 -4.25 -21.75 -5.98
CA ALA A 38 -5.27 -22.65 -6.54
C ALA A 38 -4.66 -23.85 -7.27
N VAL A 39 -3.53 -23.66 -7.97
CA VAL A 39 -2.77 -24.77 -8.58
C VAL A 39 -2.25 -25.73 -7.52
N ILE A 40 -1.70 -25.21 -6.41
CA ILE A 40 -1.25 -26.03 -5.27
C ILE A 40 -2.42 -26.85 -4.72
N GLU A 41 -3.57 -26.24 -4.47
CA GLU A 41 -4.75 -26.96 -3.96
C GLU A 41 -5.21 -28.04 -4.95
N LYS A 42 -5.27 -27.72 -6.25
CA LYS A 42 -5.71 -28.63 -7.29
C LYS A 42 -4.81 -29.86 -7.42
N ILE A 43 -3.49 -29.68 -7.36
CA ILE A 43 -2.50 -30.76 -7.50
C ILE A 43 -2.47 -31.63 -6.24
N THR A 44 -2.57 -31.03 -5.06
CA THR A 44 -2.36 -31.72 -3.79
C THR A 44 -3.64 -32.27 -3.17
N GLY A 45 -4.81 -31.78 -3.59
CA GLY A 45 -6.10 -32.08 -2.97
C GLY A 45 -6.26 -31.52 -1.56
N LYS A 46 -5.35 -30.66 -1.10
CA LYS A 46 -5.35 -30.04 0.24
C LYS A 46 -5.46 -28.53 0.11
N SER A 47 -6.06 -27.87 1.09
CA SER A 47 -6.10 -26.40 1.12
C SER A 47 -4.69 -25.79 1.11
N TYR A 48 -4.58 -24.55 0.68
CA TYR A 48 -3.32 -23.80 0.68
C TYR A 48 -2.72 -23.74 2.08
N GLU A 49 -3.57 -23.50 3.08
CA GLU A 49 -3.20 -23.56 4.49
C GLU A 49 -2.63 -24.92 4.88
N ARG A 50 -3.30 -26.03 4.56
CA ARG A 50 -2.80 -27.37 4.93
C ARG A 50 -1.46 -27.66 4.28
N ASN A 51 -1.25 -27.23 3.04
CA ASN A 51 0.04 -27.32 2.39
C ASN A 51 1.11 -26.49 3.09
N LEU A 52 0.81 -25.23 3.45
CA LEU A 52 1.72 -24.37 4.21
C LEU A 52 2.09 -25.02 5.55
N THR A 53 1.10 -25.53 6.29
CA THR A 53 1.31 -26.15 7.58
C THR A 53 2.17 -27.41 7.48
N GLU A 54 1.75 -28.38 6.68
CA GLU A 54 2.42 -29.69 6.61
C GLU A 54 3.79 -29.63 5.93
N ARG A 55 3.99 -28.75 4.94
CA ARG A 55 5.22 -28.73 4.13
C ARG A 55 6.26 -27.72 4.63
N ILE A 56 5.84 -26.68 5.37
CA ILE A 56 6.72 -25.59 5.78
C ILE A 56 6.70 -25.40 7.31
N ILE A 57 5.54 -25.10 7.90
CA ILE A 57 5.44 -24.72 9.32
C ILE A 57 5.85 -25.88 10.23
N THR A 58 5.28 -27.07 10.03
CA THR A 58 5.55 -28.25 10.87
C THR A 58 6.99 -28.75 10.72
N PRO A 59 7.55 -28.96 9.51
CA PRO A 59 8.93 -29.43 9.36
C PRO A 59 9.96 -28.45 9.94
N LEU A 60 9.72 -27.13 9.82
CA LEU A 60 10.62 -26.10 10.33
C LEU A 60 10.34 -25.70 11.79
N LYS A 61 9.31 -26.30 12.42
CA LYS A 61 8.91 -26.04 13.81
C LYS A 61 8.64 -24.55 14.07
N LEU A 62 7.92 -23.90 13.15
CA LEU A 62 7.56 -22.47 13.22
C LEU A 62 6.31 -22.31 14.11
N LYS A 63 6.49 -22.03 15.39
CA LYS A 63 5.42 -22.10 16.40
C LYS A 63 4.38 -20.99 16.28
N ASN A 64 4.82 -19.82 15.83
CA ASN A 64 4.05 -18.59 15.73
C ASN A 64 3.69 -18.23 14.29
N MET A 65 4.10 -19.04 13.31
CA MET A 65 3.67 -18.88 11.92
C MET A 65 2.31 -19.55 11.71
N TYR A 66 1.35 -18.81 11.18
CA TYR A 66 0.03 -19.31 10.84
C TYR A 66 -0.60 -18.47 9.75
N TYR A 67 -1.68 -18.96 9.16
CA TYR A 67 -2.47 -18.22 8.18
C TYR A 67 -3.63 -17.53 8.90
N THR A 68 -3.94 -16.25 8.64
CA THR A 68 -4.80 -15.47 9.56
C THR A 68 -6.18 -16.04 9.82
N LYS A 69 -6.67 -17.01 9.04
CA LYS A 69 -7.98 -17.62 9.28
C LYS A 69 -7.99 -18.75 10.32
N THR A 70 -6.83 -19.16 10.83
CA THR A 70 -6.69 -20.55 11.30
C THR A 70 -6.40 -20.65 12.80
N ASP A 71 -5.80 -19.62 13.37
CA ASP A 71 -5.45 -19.56 14.79
C ASP A 71 -5.96 -18.26 15.41
N LYS A 72 -7.19 -18.30 15.95
CA LYS A 72 -7.86 -17.13 16.56
C LYS A 72 -7.16 -16.66 17.82
N GLU A 73 -6.58 -17.57 18.59
CA GLU A 73 -5.87 -17.21 19.82
C GLU A 73 -4.61 -16.40 19.49
N LYS A 74 -3.80 -16.87 18.54
CA LYS A 74 -2.61 -16.11 18.10
C LYS A 74 -2.99 -14.78 17.46
N GLN A 75 -4.12 -14.70 16.75
CA GLN A 75 -4.61 -13.41 16.22
C GLN A 75 -4.86 -12.38 17.33
N MET A 76 -5.37 -12.81 18.49
CA MET A 76 -5.61 -11.91 19.62
C MET A 76 -4.30 -11.46 20.30
N GLN A 77 -3.22 -12.21 20.15
CA GLN A 77 -1.91 -11.92 20.74
C GLN A 77 -0.96 -11.20 19.77
N ARG A 78 -1.40 -10.90 18.54
CA ARG A 78 -0.56 -10.28 17.52
C ARG A 78 -0.32 -8.79 17.78
N ALA A 79 0.72 -8.23 17.16
CA ALA A 79 0.92 -6.79 17.13
C ALA A 79 -0.19 -6.11 16.31
N PHE A 80 -0.91 -5.17 16.90
CA PHE A 80 -1.81 -4.28 16.16
C PHE A 80 -1.02 -3.35 15.25
N GLY A 81 -1.62 -3.01 14.11
CA GLY A 81 -1.07 -2.02 13.20
C GLY A 81 -1.07 -0.63 13.85
N THR A 82 -0.17 0.23 13.43
CA THR A 82 -0.03 1.59 13.96
C THR A 82 -0.10 2.57 12.82
N ASP A 83 -1.16 3.36 12.84
CA ASP A 83 -1.30 4.53 12.00
C ASP A 83 -0.74 5.74 12.76
N ILE A 84 -0.06 6.62 12.03
CA ILE A 84 0.54 7.84 12.56
C ILE A 84 -0.05 9.00 11.77
N ASP A 85 -0.76 9.88 12.46
CA ASP A 85 -1.38 11.04 11.82
C ASP A 85 -0.38 12.17 11.57
N PHE A 86 -0.86 13.26 11.00
CA PHE A 86 -0.07 14.43 10.63
C PHE A 86 0.58 15.15 11.82
N GLU A 87 0.04 14.98 13.02
CA GLU A 87 0.55 15.53 14.28
C GLU A 87 1.51 14.55 14.99
N GLY A 88 1.74 13.37 14.41
CA GLY A 88 2.55 12.31 15.01
C GLY A 88 1.82 11.50 16.06
N LYS A 89 0.50 11.68 16.23
CA LYS A 89 -0.29 10.88 17.17
C LYS A 89 -0.47 9.48 16.60
N LYS A 90 -0.26 8.49 17.46
CA LYS A 90 -0.34 7.07 17.13
C LYS A 90 -1.73 6.55 17.40
N LYS A 91 -2.28 5.80 16.45
CA LYS A 91 -3.55 5.09 16.61
C LYS A 91 -3.39 3.62 16.25
N SER A 92 -3.77 2.74 17.18
CA SER A 92 -3.82 1.30 16.93
C SER A 92 -4.89 0.98 15.89
N ARG A 93 -4.56 0.06 14.98
CA ARG A 93 -5.38 -0.41 13.87
C ARG A 93 -5.49 -1.91 13.97
N ASP A 94 -6.72 -2.36 14.08
CA ASP A 94 -7.07 -3.77 13.99
C ASP A 94 -7.60 -4.04 12.59
N ASP A 95 -6.72 -4.49 11.71
CA ASP A 95 -7.07 -4.97 10.37
C ASP A 95 -6.73 -6.46 10.27
N ILE A 96 -7.78 -7.26 10.09
CA ILE A 96 -7.71 -8.71 9.86
C ILE A 96 -8.20 -8.96 8.43
N SER A 97 -7.63 -8.22 7.48
CA SER A 97 -7.96 -8.35 6.07
C SER A 97 -7.82 -9.78 5.57
N ASN A 98 -8.57 -10.08 4.53
CA ASN A 98 -8.68 -11.43 4.01
C ASN A 98 -7.32 -11.99 3.59
N SER A 99 -6.97 -13.14 4.16
CA SER A 99 -5.80 -13.89 3.72
C SER A 99 -6.06 -14.48 2.34
N THR A 100 -5.10 -14.30 1.44
CA THR A 100 -5.02 -14.98 0.14
C THR A 100 -3.66 -15.69 0.01
N PRO A 101 -3.45 -16.53 -1.00
CA PRO A 101 -2.11 -17.06 -1.25
C PRO A 101 -1.05 -15.98 -1.56
N ALA A 102 -1.47 -14.76 -1.94
CA ALA A 102 -0.58 -13.63 -2.18
C ALA A 102 -0.13 -12.90 -0.91
N GLY A 103 -0.79 -13.13 0.23
CA GLY A 103 -0.49 -12.49 1.51
C GLY A 103 -1.52 -12.86 2.58
N GLY A 104 -1.11 -12.86 3.85
CA GLY A 104 -1.97 -13.26 4.98
C GLY A 104 -1.37 -14.31 5.91
N ILE A 105 -0.08 -14.59 5.77
CA ILE A 105 0.70 -15.31 6.77
C ILE A 105 1.06 -14.34 7.88
N TYR A 106 0.80 -14.73 9.12
CA TYR A 106 1.23 -14.04 10.33
C TYR A 106 2.36 -14.85 10.94
N THR A 107 3.35 -14.16 11.48
CA THR A 107 4.56 -14.76 12.06
C THR A 107 5.20 -13.79 13.04
N CYS A 108 6.22 -14.25 13.76
CA CYS A 108 7.16 -13.40 14.47
C CYS A 108 8.55 -13.42 13.81
N ILE A 109 9.46 -12.57 14.30
CA ILE A 109 10.82 -12.44 13.80
C ILE A 109 11.61 -13.76 13.92
N ASP A 110 11.46 -14.50 15.02
CA ASP A 110 12.19 -15.75 15.26
C ASP A 110 11.85 -16.82 14.22
N ASP A 111 10.57 -16.97 13.91
CA ASP A 111 10.12 -17.97 12.94
C ASP A 111 10.39 -17.55 11.50
N LEU A 112 10.31 -16.24 11.20
CA LEU A 112 10.67 -15.73 9.89
C LEU A 112 12.19 -15.85 9.63
N LEU A 113 13.01 -15.71 10.67
CA LEU A 113 14.45 -15.96 10.60
C LEU A 113 14.75 -17.45 10.36
N LYS A 114 14.13 -18.36 11.11
CA LYS A 114 14.27 -19.82 10.87
C LYS A 114 13.87 -20.21 9.45
N PHE A 115 12.74 -19.66 8.97
CA PHE A 115 12.31 -19.87 7.59
C PHE A 115 13.36 -19.35 6.59
N SER A 116 13.91 -18.16 6.84
CA SER A 116 14.94 -17.55 6.00
C SER A 116 16.22 -18.40 5.96
N GLU A 117 16.69 -18.90 7.10
CA GLU A 117 17.84 -19.80 7.18
C GLU A 117 17.61 -21.12 6.43
N ALA A 118 16.43 -21.73 6.62
CA ALA A 118 16.06 -22.95 5.91
C ALA A 118 16.01 -22.73 4.40
N LYS A 119 15.44 -21.61 3.95
CA LYS A 119 15.40 -21.22 2.54
C LYS A 119 16.80 -21.02 1.96
N MET A 120 17.73 -20.37 2.68
CA MET A 120 19.12 -20.19 2.22
C MET A 120 19.87 -21.52 2.04
N LYS A 121 19.56 -22.52 2.87
CA LYS A 121 20.15 -23.85 2.80
C LYS A 121 19.47 -24.74 1.75
N SER A 122 18.29 -24.36 1.27
CA SER A 122 17.50 -25.15 0.33
C SER A 122 17.99 -25.00 -1.11
N ILE A 123 17.95 -26.11 -1.85
CA ILE A 123 18.26 -26.16 -3.28
C ILE A 123 16.93 -26.34 -4.03
N LEU A 124 16.63 -25.44 -4.96
CA LEU A 124 15.46 -25.59 -5.81
C LEU A 124 15.57 -26.83 -6.70
N PRO A 125 14.45 -27.41 -7.18
CA PRO A 125 14.50 -28.47 -8.21
C PRO A 125 15.31 -28.09 -9.45
N SER A 126 15.38 -26.79 -9.78
CA SER A 126 16.23 -26.22 -10.82
C SER A 126 17.74 -26.24 -10.51
N ARG A 127 18.14 -26.78 -9.35
CA ARG A 127 19.48 -26.75 -8.74
C ARG A 127 20.03 -25.35 -8.45
N LYS A 128 19.23 -24.31 -8.64
CA LYS A 128 19.56 -22.95 -8.21
C LYS A 128 19.38 -22.84 -6.70
N LYS A 129 20.31 -22.14 -6.03
CA LYS A 129 20.08 -21.69 -4.65
C LYS A 129 19.04 -20.58 -4.67
N TYR A 130 18.24 -20.48 -3.61
CA TYR A 130 17.41 -19.30 -3.41
C TYR A 130 18.30 -18.07 -3.23
N GLY A 131 18.00 -17.04 -4.03
CA GLY A 131 18.93 -15.96 -4.37
C GLY A 131 19.17 -14.92 -3.28
N ASN A 132 20.23 -14.16 -3.55
CA ASN A 132 20.50 -12.85 -2.95
C ASN A 132 19.38 -11.88 -3.29
N GLY A 133 19.07 -10.95 -2.39
CA GLY A 133 18.12 -9.89 -2.65
C GLY A 133 17.24 -9.56 -1.46
N MET A 134 16.46 -8.50 -1.63
CA MET A 134 15.52 -7.99 -0.66
C MET A 134 14.11 -8.33 -1.11
N PHE A 135 13.32 -8.93 -0.22
CA PHE A 135 11.94 -9.30 -0.46
C PHE A 135 11.08 -8.60 0.59
N ALA A 136 10.21 -7.71 0.12
CA ALA A 136 9.31 -6.94 0.95
C ALA A 136 7.88 -7.42 0.80
N GLY A 137 7.08 -7.21 1.84
CA GLY A 137 5.65 -7.41 1.83
C GLY A 137 5.00 -6.56 2.90
N GLY A 138 3.79 -6.08 2.63
CA GLY A 138 3.06 -5.28 3.61
C GLY A 138 1.59 -5.13 3.26
N THR A 139 0.85 -4.68 4.26
CA THR A 139 -0.47 -4.08 4.12
C THR A 139 -0.37 -2.63 4.61
N PRO A 140 -1.43 -1.80 4.56
CA PRO A 140 -1.33 -0.39 4.97
C PRO A 140 -0.72 -0.15 6.37
N PHE A 141 -0.81 -1.13 7.29
CA PHE A 141 -0.37 -0.97 8.68
C PHE A 141 0.77 -1.89 9.13
N TRP A 142 1.13 -2.92 8.36
CA TRP A 142 2.25 -3.79 8.70
C TRP A 142 3.15 -3.96 7.49
N ASN A 143 4.45 -4.04 7.75
CA ASN A 143 5.44 -4.25 6.71
C ASN A 143 6.55 -5.15 7.23
N SER A 144 7.09 -5.95 6.33
CA SER A 144 8.17 -6.85 6.62
C SER A 144 9.10 -6.91 5.43
N THR A 145 10.39 -6.95 5.70
CA THR A 145 11.41 -7.15 4.69
C THR A 145 12.36 -8.25 5.15
N ILE A 146 12.69 -9.14 4.22
CA ILE A 146 13.73 -10.15 4.38
C ILE A 146 14.83 -9.86 3.37
N CYS A 147 16.06 -9.74 3.84
CA CYS A 147 17.22 -9.60 2.97
C CYS A 147 18.11 -10.83 3.07
N TYR A 148 18.46 -11.38 1.92
CA TYR A 148 19.42 -12.47 1.77
C TYR A 148 20.70 -11.94 1.13
N ASN A 149 21.83 -12.09 1.80
CA ASN A 149 23.15 -11.85 1.23
C ASN A 149 24.00 -13.12 1.35
N GLY A 150 23.71 -14.08 0.48
CA GLY A 150 24.44 -15.33 0.33
C GLY A 150 25.89 -15.19 -0.16
N GLY A 151 26.30 -14.01 -0.67
CA GLY A 151 27.72 -13.72 -0.95
C GLY A 151 28.53 -13.51 0.33
N ASN A 152 27.92 -12.90 1.34
CA ASN A 152 28.54 -12.57 2.62
C ASN A 152 28.03 -13.46 3.79
N GLY A 153 27.21 -14.47 3.50
CA GLY A 153 26.79 -15.50 4.45
C GLY A 153 25.74 -15.07 5.49
N TYR A 154 25.04 -13.95 5.31
CA TYR A 154 24.04 -13.47 6.28
C TYR A 154 22.66 -13.24 5.65
N ALA A 155 21.64 -13.28 6.49
CA ALA A 155 20.32 -12.75 6.23
C ALA A 155 19.86 -11.92 7.43
N PHE A 156 18.97 -10.97 7.18
CA PHE A 156 18.29 -10.25 8.25
C PHE A 156 16.81 -10.04 7.90
N VAL A 157 16.02 -9.88 8.94
CA VAL A 157 14.58 -9.68 8.87
C VAL A 157 14.26 -8.40 9.60
N VAL A 158 13.42 -7.57 9.00
CA VAL A 158 12.83 -6.39 9.64
C VAL A 158 11.32 -6.55 9.59
N MET A 159 10.64 -6.31 10.71
CA MET A 159 9.18 -6.29 10.79
C MET A 159 8.75 -5.01 11.51
N THR A 160 7.77 -4.32 10.95
CA THR A 160 7.16 -3.13 11.54
C THR A 160 5.66 -3.29 11.55
N ASN A 161 5.03 -2.75 12.58
CA ASN A 161 3.59 -2.57 12.63
C ASN A 161 3.20 -1.14 12.23
N THR A 162 3.93 -0.55 11.27
CA THR A 162 3.58 0.75 10.70
C THR A 162 4.19 0.91 9.31
N GLY A 163 3.36 1.36 8.36
CA GLY A 163 3.74 1.83 7.02
C GLY A 163 4.73 0.93 6.27
N ASN A 164 5.53 1.52 5.38
CA ASN A 164 6.59 0.84 4.62
C ASN A 164 7.98 0.98 5.29
N ILE A 165 8.01 1.01 6.63
CA ILE A 165 9.21 1.37 7.39
C ILE A 165 10.24 0.23 7.42
N ALA A 166 9.81 -1.04 7.32
CA ALA A 166 10.73 -2.18 7.30
C ALA A 166 11.63 -2.14 6.06
N ASP A 167 11.08 -1.76 4.91
CA ASP A 167 11.81 -1.59 3.65
C ASP A 167 12.89 -0.51 3.78
N GLU A 168 12.54 0.65 4.34
CA GLU A 168 13.48 1.75 4.55
C GLU A 168 14.62 1.35 5.49
N ILE A 169 14.29 0.71 6.62
CA ILE A 169 15.31 0.20 7.55
C ILE A 169 16.20 -0.83 6.84
N ALA A 170 15.62 -1.74 6.05
CA ALA A 170 16.40 -2.76 5.34
C ALA A 170 17.35 -2.17 4.29
N LEU A 171 16.92 -1.14 3.56
CA LEU A 171 17.77 -0.40 2.62
C LEU A 171 18.93 0.32 3.34
N ARG A 172 18.64 0.92 4.50
CA ARG A 172 19.65 1.57 5.35
C ARG A 172 20.67 0.55 5.86
N LEU A 173 20.22 -0.58 6.42
CA LEU A 173 21.08 -1.67 6.88
C LEU A 173 21.98 -2.18 5.76
N ASN A 174 21.41 -2.46 4.58
CA ASN A 174 22.19 -2.88 3.41
C ASN A 174 23.22 -1.85 2.96
N SER A 175 22.92 -0.56 3.10
CA SER A 175 23.85 0.52 2.76
C SER A 175 25.00 0.61 3.76
N ILE A 176 24.69 0.54 5.06
CA ILE A 176 25.67 0.52 6.15
C ILE A 176 26.63 -0.67 5.98
N ILE A 177 26.11 -1.86 5.67
CA ILE A 177 26.95 -3.05 5.46
C ILE A 177 27.89 -2.88 4.24
N LYS A 178 27.49 -2.07 3.25
CA LYS A 178 28.32 -1.72 2.09
C LYS A 178 29.24 -0.51 2.34
N GLY A 179 29.36 -0.04 3.59
CA GLY A 179 30.18 1.12 3.95
C GLY A 179 29.67 2.45 3.40
N LYS A 180 28.40 2.53 2.99
CA LYS A 180 27.77 3.76 2.51
C LYS A 180 27.12 4.52 3.66
N SER A 181 27.19 5.85 3.62
CA SER A 181 26.39 6.70 4.49
C SER A 181 24.93 6.73 4.03
N TYR A 182 24.03 7.09 4.94
CA TYR A 182 22.61 7.29 4.64
C TYR A 182 22.15 8.59 5.29
N PRO A 183 21.27 9.38 4.65
CA PRO A 183 20.75 10.60 5.24
C PRO A 183 20.07 10.36 6.60
N PRO A 184 20.00 11.37 7.47
CA PRO A 184 19.20 11.31 8.69
C PRO A 184 17.75 10.86 8.40
N LEU A 185 17.07 10.33 9.42
CA LEU A 185 15.64 10.08 9.33
C LEU A 185 14.92 11.43 9.29
N GLU A 186 14.19 11.67 8.20
CA GLU A 186 13.30 12.80 8.08
C GLU A 186 11.89 12.41 8.52
N LEU A 187 11.11 13.40 8.94
CA LEU A 187 9.69 13.18 9.17
C LEU A 187 9.03 12.72 7.86
N PRO A 188 8.08 11.77 7.91
CA PRO A 188 7.25 11.46 6.76
C PRO A 188 6.71 12.74 6.13
N PHE A 189 6.85 12.91 4.82
CA PHE A 189 6.59 14.18 4.17
C PHE A 189 5.19 14.76 4.47
N LYS A 190 4.19 13.90 4.66
CA LYS A 190 2.84 14.31 5.10
C LYS A 190 2.85 15.15 6.40
N MET A 191 3.69 14.77 7.37
CA MET A 191 3.86 15.49 8.64
C MET A 191 4.64 16.78 8.43
N SER A 192 5.69 16.75 7.60
CA SER A 192 6.46 17.94 7.23
C SER A 192 5.58 18.98 6.54
N LEU A 193 4.77 18.56 5.55
CA LEU A 193 3.82 19.42 4.85
C LEU A 193 2.78 20.01 5.81
N TYR A 194 2.23 19.20 6.71
CA TYR A 194 1.31 19.71 7.74
C TYR A 194 1.96 20.80 8.58
N LYS A 195 3.19 20.58 9.05
CA LYS A 195 3.94 21.56 9.83
C LYS A 195 4.19 22.84 9.04
N ILE A 196 4.63 22.74 7.78
CA ILE A 196 4.84 23.89 6.89
C ILE A 196 3.56 24.70 6.71
N ILE A 197 2.42 24.04 6.52
CA ILE A 197 1.13 24.74 6.39
C ILE A 197 0.79 25.49 7.68
N GLN A 198 1.01 24.90 8.85
CA GLN A 198 0.74 25.54 10.13
C GLN A 198 1.68 26.72 10.41
N GLU A 199 2.96 26.62 10.05
CA GLU A 199 3.98 27.63 10.36
C GLU A 199 4.08 28.74 9.32
N ASN A 200 3.85 28.43 8.03
CA ASN A 200 4.10 29.34 6.92
C ASN A 200 2.87 29.62 6.05
N GLY A 201 1.79 28.87 6.21
CA GLY A 201 0.55 29.04 5.43
C GLY A 201 0.62 28.49 4.00
N PHE A 202 -0.52 28.54 3.30
CA PHE A 202 -0.67 27.98 1.96
C PHE A 202 0.09 28.75 0.88
N ASP A 203 0.28 30.06 1.04
CA ASP A 203 1.04 30.88 0.07
C ASP A 203 2.50 30.42 -0.02
N TYR A 204 3.09 30.03 1.11
CA TYR A 204 4.43 29.44 1.14
C TYR A 204 4.46 28.11 0.38
N VAL A 205 3.49 27.24 0.62
CA VAL A 205 3.38 25.94 -0.07
C VAL A 205 3.29 26.15 -1.57
N LYS A 206 2.42 27.07 -2.03
CA LYS A 206 2.24 27.40 -3.45
C LYS A 206 3.54 27.91 -4.07
N THR A 207 4.22 28.83 -3.38
CA THR A 207 5.47 29.45 -3.87
C THR A 207 6.63 28.44 -3.97
N ASN A 208 6.64 27.41 -3.12
CA ASN A 208 7.75 26.45 -3.00
C ASN A 208 7.39 25.05 -3.50
N ILE A 209 6.30 24.89 -4.25
CA ILE A 209 5.69 23.59 -4.53
C ILE A 209 6.63 22.61 -5.27
N GLU A 210 7.44 23.09 -6.21
CA GLU A 210 8.40 22.27 -6.95
C GLU A 210 9.48 21.68 -6.02
N LYS A 211 10.04 22.52 -5.14
CA LYS A 211 11.03 22.10 -4.15
C LYS A 211 10.43 21.13 -3.14
N LEU A 212 9.17 21.35 -2.76
CA LEU A 212 8.43 20.45 -1.87
C LEU A 212 8.18 19.08 -2.51
N ALA A 213 7.87 19.04 -3.82
CA ALA A 213 7.73 17.79 -4.56
C ALA A 213 9.07 17.03 -4.64
N GLU A 214 10.17 17.74 -4.93
CA GLU A 214 11.53 17.17 -4.91
C GLU A 214 11.89 16.58 -3.54
N GLN A 215 11.63 17.32 -2.45
CA GLN A 215 11.85 16.83 -1.08
C GLN A 215 11.02 15.59 -0.74
N ALA A 216 9.80 15.49 -1.28
CA ALA A 216 8.97 14.30 -1.13
C ALA A 216 9.45 13.11 -1.99
N GLY A 217 10.39 13.34 -2.92
CA GLY A 217 10.79 12.35 -3.92
C GLY A 217 9.66 12.02 -4.91
N LEU A 218 8.75 12.96 -5.15
CA LEU A 218 7.59 12.79 -6.03
C LEU A 218 7.66 13.76 -7.22
N PRO A 219 7.09 13.40 -8.38
CA PRO A 219 6.97 14.32 -9.51
C PRO A 219 6.14 15.55 -9.14
N TYR A 220 6.53 16.71 -9.67
CA TYR A 220 5.69 17.90 -9.65
C TYR A 220 4.66 17.83 -10.79
N ASP A 221 3.49 17.28 -10.49
CA ASP A 221 2.35 17.20 -11.38
C ASP A 221 1.03 17.30 -10.61
N ASP A 222 -0.10 17.20 -11.33
CA ASP A 222 -1.45 17.31 -10.77
C ASP A 222 -1.75 16.25 -9.69
N ARG A 223 -0.96 15.18 -9.61
CA ARG A 223 -1.15 14.10 -8.65
C ARG A 223 -0.51 14.41 -7.31
N PHE A 224 0.49 15.29 -7.26
CA PHE A 224 1.23 15.61 -6.04
C PHE A 224 0.31 16.20 -4.95
N LEU A 225 -0.29 17.37 -5.22
CA LEU A 225 -1.21 18.02 -4.28
C LEU A 225 -2.47 17.18 -4.08
N ASN A 226 -2.94 16.51 -5.13
CA ASN A 226 -4.10 15.63 -5.07
C ASN A 226 -3.90 14.50 -4.05
N PHE A 227 -2.74 13.83 -4.09
CA PHE A 227 -2.39 12.75 -3.17
C PHE A 227 -2.46 13.22 -1.72
N PHE A 228 -1.82 14.35 -1.39
CA PHE A 228 -1.86 14.87 -0.01
C PHE A 228 -3.23 15.41 0.37
N GLY A 229 -3.97 16.02 -0.55
CA GLY A 229 -5.35 16.47 -0.35
C GLY A 229 -6.24 15.34 0.16
N TYR A 230 -6.23 14.18 -0.49
CA TYR A 230 -6.99 13.01 -0.03
C TYR A 230 -6.50 12.48 1.31
N GLN A 231 -5.18 12.48 1.56
CA GLN A 231 -4.64 12.08 2.87
C GLN A 231 -5.20 12.97 4.00
N PHE A 232 -5.20 14.29 3.81
CA PHE A 232 -5.77 15.24 4.78
C PHE A 232 -7.28 15.09 4.92
N GLN A 233 -8.00 14.88 3.82
CA GLN A 233 -9.45 14.68 3.82
C GLN A 233 -9.84 13.43 4.60
N ASN A 234 -9.16 12.31 4.37
CA ASN A 234 -9.39 11.05 5.07
C ASN A 234 -9.08 11.13 6.57
N ALA A 235 -8.19 12.03 6.97
CA ALA A 235 -7.94 12.34 8.38
C ALA A 235 -8.88 13.39 8.97
N GLY A 236 -9.89 13.85 8.22
CA GLY A 236 -10.86 14.85 8.68
C GLY A 236 -10.33 16.28 8.71
N LYS A 237 -9.14 16.55 8.18
CA LYS A 237 -8.56 17.90 8.05
C LYS A 237 -9.12 18.60 6.82
N ARG A 238 -10.45 18.78 6.81
CA ARG A 238 -11.24 19.21 5.63
C ARG A 238 -10.78 20.53 5.04
N GLU A 239 -10.49 21.53 5.89
CA GLU A 239 -10.04 22.85 5.44
C GLU A 239 -8.69 22.77 4.71
N ILE A 240 -7.75 21.98 5.23
CA ILE A 240 -6.46 21.79 4.59
C ILE A 240 -6.63 21.10 3.25
N ALA A 241 -7.38 20.00 3.21
CA ALA A 241 -7.65 19.27 1.98
C ALA A 241 -8.27 20.18 0.91
N LEU A 242 -9.29 20.95 1.28
CA LEU A 242 -9.98 21.87 0.37
C LEU A 242 -9.01 22.91 -0.23
N ASN A 243 -8.13 23.50 0.59
CA ASN A 243 -7.14 24.46 0.10
C ASN A 243 -6.09 23.83 -0.82
N LEU A 244 -5.66 22.59 -0.54
CA LEU A 244 -4.74 21.87 -1.43
C LEU A 244 -5.40 21.55 -2.78
N PHE A 245 -6.67 21.13 -2.80
CA PHE A 245 -7.39 20.88 -4.06
C PHE A 245 -7.63 22.16 -4.87
N LYS A 246 -7.96 23.28 -4.21
CA LYS A 246 -8.06 24.59 -4.88
C LYS A 246 -6.74 24.99 -5.52
N MET A 247 -5.64 24.88 -4.77
CA MET A 247 -4.30 25.15 -5.28
C MET A 247 -3.96 24.25 -6.47
N ASN A 248 -4.37 22.99 -6.44
CA ASN A 248 -4.15 22.06 -7.54
C ASN A 248 -4.88 22.47 -8.83
N VAL A 249 -6.13 22.94 -8.71
CA VAL A 249 -6.90 23.50 -9.84
C VAL A 249 -6.22 24.75 -10.40
N GLU A 250 -5.68 25.62 -9.55
CA GLU A 250 -4.98 26.84 -9.98
C GLU A 250 -3.67 26.53 -10.73
N LEU A 251 -2.93 25.50 -10.29
CA LEU A 251 -1.66 25.10 -10.91
C LEU A 251 -1.86 24.26 -12.17
N PHE A 252 -2.94 23.47 -12.24
CA PHE A 252 -3.23 22.56 -13.34
C PHE A 252 -4.70 22.70 -13.83
N PRO A 253 -5.06 23.86 -14.42
CA PRO A 253 -6.45 24.19 -14.79
C PRO A 253 -6.97 23.43 -16.01
N ASP A 254 -6.11 22.71 -16.74
CA ASP A 254 -6.49 21.93 -17.92
C ASP A 254 -6.77 20.45 -17.59
N VAL A 255 -6.51 20.02 -16.36
CA VAL A 255 -6.63 18.62 -15.95
C VAL A 255 -7.97 18.38 -15.25
N ALA A 256 -8.88 17.63 -15.88
CA ALA A 256 -10.21 17.34 -15.36
C ALA A 256 -10.20 16.76 -13.92
N ASN A 257 -9.21 15.92 -13.61
CA ASN A 257 -9.08 15.27 -12.30
C ASN A 257 -8.84 16.26 -11.13
N THR A 258 -8.25 17.44 -11.37
CA THR A 258 -8.08 18.43 -10.28
C THR A 258 -9.40 19.03 -9.83
N TYR A 259 -10.31 19.29 -10.79
CA TYR A 259 -11.67 19.75 -10.54
C TYR A 259 -12.52 18.69 -9.86
N ASP A 260 -12.34 17.42 -10.25
CA ASP A 260 -13.06 16.29 -9.68
C ASP A 260 -12.82 16.18 -8.17
N SER A 261 -11.56 16.13 -7.75
CA SER A 261 -11.19 16.07 -6.34
C SER A 261 -11.65 17.30 -5.55
N LEU A 262 -11.61 18.49 -6.16
CA LEU A 262 -12.13 19.71 -5.53
C LEU A 262 -13.65 19.65 -5.36
N ALA A 263 -14.39 19.19 -6.36
CA ALA A 263 -15.84 19.01 -6.32
C ALA A 263 -16.25 17.99 -5.25
N GLU A 264 -15.52 16.87 -5.16
CA GLU A 264 -15.72 15.87 -4.11
C GLU A 264 -15.47 16.47 -2.72
N ALA A 265 -14.41 17.26 -2.54
CA ALA A 265 -14.13 17.93 -1.26
C ALA A 265 -15.25 18.89 -0.82
N TYR A 266 -15.81 19.66 -1.76
CA TYR A 266 -16.99 20.50 -1.50
C TYR A 266 -18.22 19.66 -1.14
N LEU A 267 -18.47 18.59 -1.89
CA LEU A 267 -19.61 17.70 -1.65
C LEU A 267 -19.53 17.06 -0.26
N ASN A 268 -18.35 16.56 0.12
CA ASN A 268 -18.08 15.98 1.44
C ASN A 268 -18.14 17.00 2.59
N SER A 269 -18.14 18.30 2.26
CA SER A 269 -18.34 19.40 3.21
C SER A 269 -19.80 19.91 3.22
N GLY A 270 -20.68 19.33 2.41
CA GLY A 270 -22.09 19.71 2.29
C GLY A 270 -22.37 20.88 1.35
N ASP A 271 -21.34 21.44 0.70
CA ASP A 271 -21.48 22.55 -0.23
C ASP A 271 -21.85 22.03 -1.63
N LYS A 272 -23.12 21.63 -1.79
CA LYS A 272 -23.66 21.11 -3.05
C LYS A 272 -23.53 22.12 -4.20
N THR A 273 -23.59 23.42 -3.91
CA THR A 273 -23.49 24.49 -4.92
C THR A 273 -22.10 24.53 -5.55
N ASN A 274 -21.05 24.59 -4.75
CA ASN A 274 -19.68 24.56 -5.30
C ASN A 274 -19.33 23.17 -5.85
N ALA A 275 -19.82 22.09 -5.25
CA ALA A 275 -19.63 20.75 -5.80
C ALA A 275 -20.18 20.65 -7.23
N LEU A 276 -21.43 21.07 -7.45
CA LEU A 276 -22.06 21.07 -8.78
C LEU A 276 -21.25 21.90 -9.78
N LYS A 277 -20.90 23.14 -9.41
CA LYS A 277 -20.07 24.04 -10.24
C LYS A 277 -18.78 23.36 -10.71
N TYR A 278 -18.04 22.72 -9.81
CA TYR A 278 -16.76 22.12 -10.16
C TYR A 278 -16.91 20.77 -10.89
N TYR A 279 -17.97 20.00 -10.63
CA TYR A 279 -18.28 18.83 -11.45
C TYR A 279 -18.67 19.20 -12.88
N GLU A 280 -19.36 20.32 -13.09
CA GLU A 280 -19.62 20.84 -14.44
C GLU A 280 -18.30 21.19 -15.16
N MET A 281 -17.34 21.81 -14.45
CA MET A 281 -15.99 22.05 -14.99
C MET A 281 -15.22 20.77 -15.34
N VAL A 282 -15.48 19.64 -14.66
CA VAL A 282 -14.93 18.34 -15.06
C VAL A 282 -15.51 17.94 -16.42
N LEU A 283 -16.82 18.05 -16.62
CA LEU A 283 -17.50 17.68 -17.88
C LEU A 283 -17.14 18.59 -19.05
N GLU A 284 -16.74 19.84 -18.81
CA GLU A 284 -16.18 20.71 -19.85
C GLU A 284 -14.87 20.14 -20.44
N ARG A 285 -14.09 19.41 -19.63
CA ARG A 285 -12.76 18.88 -20.00
C ARG A 285 -12.80 17.39 -20.36
N ASP A 286 -13.66 16.63 -19.71
CA ASP A 286 -13.90 15.21 -19.94
C ASP A 286 -15.42 14.96 -20.08
N PRO A 287 -16.01 15.30 -21.24
CA PRO A 287 -17.45 15.19 -21.43
C PRO A 287 -17.97 13.78 -21.22
N GLU A 288 -17.19 12.74 -21.54
CA GLU A 288 -17.60 11.34 -21.52
C GLU A 288 -17.52 10.69 -20.13
N ASN A 289 -17.20 11.47 -19.08
CA ASN A 289 -17.11 10.98 -17.72
C ASN A 289 -18.49 10.57 -17.16
N SER A 290 -18.86 9.30 -17.37
CA SER A 290 -20.16 8.75 -16.96
C SER A 290 -20.42 8.85 -15.45
N ARG A 291 -19.38 8.73 -14.63
CA ARG A 291 -19.47 8.88 -13.17
C ARG A 291 -19.91 10.31 -12.81
N VAL A 292 -19.21 11.31 -13.32
CA VAL A 292 -19.52 12.72 -13.04
C VAL A 292 -20.88 13.11 -13.58
N ARG A 293 -21.25 12.67 -14.79
CA ARG A 293 -22.60 12.92 -15.36
C ARG A 293 -23.70 12.47 -14.39
N LYS A 294 -23.53 11.29 -13.79
CA LYS A 294 -24.48 10.77 -12.80
C LYS A 294 -24.54 11.64 -11.54
N VAL A 295 -23.38 12.04 -11.00
CA VAL A 295 -23.30 12.90 -9.82
C VAL A 295 -23.96 14.26 -10.06
N VAL A 296 -23.72 14.89 -11.22
CA VAL A 296 -24.34 16.15 -11.62
C VAL A 296 -25.87 16.02 -11.69
N GLN A 297 -26.38 14.95 -12.33
CA GLN A 297 -27.82 14.68 -12.40
C GLN A 297 -28.44 14.49 -11.01
N ASP A 298 -27.79 13.73 -10.13
CA ASP A 298 -28.26 13.51 -8.77
C ASP A 298 -28.32 14.83 -8.00
N LEU A 299 -27.27 15.66 -8.07
CA LEU A 299 -27.22 16.98 -7.42
C LEU A 299 -28.29 17.95 -7.95
N GLN A 300 -28.49 18.03 -9.27
CA GLN A 300 -29.51 18.89 -9.88
C GLN A 300 -30.94 18.43 -9.54
N SER A 301 -31.15 17.12 -9.38
CA SER A 301 -32.45 16.56 -9.01
C SER A 301 -32.78 16.64 -7.51
N GLY A 302 -31.85 17.15 -6.68
CA GLY A 302 -32.01 17.27 -5.24
C GLY A 302 -31.96 15.93 -4.48
N LYS A 303 -31.46 14.87 -5.13
CA LYS A 303 -31.16 13.59 -4.48
C LYS A 303 -29.89 13.70 -3.61
#